data_AF-A0A4V3HIG8-F1
#
_entry.id   AF-A0A4V3HIG8-F1
#
_cell.length_a   1.000
_cell.length_b   1.000
_cell.length_c   1.000
_cell.angle_alpha   90.00
_cell.angle_beta   90.00
_cell.angle_gamma   90.00
#
_symmetry.space_group_name_H-M   'P 1'
#
loop_
_entity.id
_entity.type
_entity.pdbx_description
1 polymer ?
#
loop_
_entity_poly.entity_id
_entity_poly.type
_entity_poly.pdbx_seq_one_letter_code
_entity_poly.pdbx_strand_id
1 'polypeptide(L)' 'MKELNQVFAIKLMLSLIAVLASVGCKSQEETGSGSKACSESWKLYQTCLIINDHNARFCDPQWDGIVMSCGMM' A
#
# COMPACT_ATOMS: atom_id res chain seq x y z
N MET A 1 29.76 -28.02 26.77
CA MET A 1 29.77 -28.04 25.29
C MET A 1 28.37 -28.14 24.68
N LYS A 2 27.43 -28.92 25.23
CA LYS A 2 26.04 -29.01 24.73
C LYS A 2 25.28 -27.66 24.75
N GLU A 3 25.36 -26.93 25.86
CA GLU A 3 24.71 -25.62 26.03
C GLU A 3 25.19 -24.55 25.02
N LEU A 4 26.49 -24.58 24.66
CA LEU A 4 27.08 -23.60 23.74
C LEU A 4 26.57 -23.80 22.29
N ASN A 5 26.38 -25.05 21.89
CA ASN A 5 25.80 -25.40 20.58
C ASN A 5 24.32 -25.02 20.50
N GLN A 6 23.58 -25.14 21.60
CA GLN A 6 22.17 -24.77 21.63
C GLN A 6 21.97 -23.25 21.49
N VAL A 7 22.78 -22.46 22.19
CA VAL A 7 22.75 -20.99 22.05
C VAL A 7 23.13 -20.55 20.64
N PHE A 8 24.11 -21.22 20.01
CA PHE A 8 24.50 -20.92 18.64
C PHE A 8 23.39 -21.26 17.63
N ALA A 9 22.73 -22.42 17.79
CA ALA A 9 21.61 -22.82 16.94
C ALA A 9 20.42 -21.86 17.04
N ILE A 10 20.10 -21.38 18.24
CA ILE A 10 19.03 -20.40 18.47
C ILE A 10 19.34 -19.07 17.76
N LYS A 11 20.58 -18.58 17.88
CA LYS A 11 21.01 -17.35 17.19
C LYS A 11 20.96 -17.48 15.68
N LEU A 12 21.37 -18.63 15.13
CA LEU A 12 21.33 -18.91 13.70
C LEU A 12 19.88 -18.93 13.16
N MET A 13 18.95 -19.55 13.91
CA MET A 13 17.53 -19.57 13.56
C MET A 13 16.93 -18.16 13.60
N LEU A 14 17.22 -17.36 14.62
CA LEU A 14 16.80 -15.96 14.72
C LEU A 14 17.30 -15.12 13.55
N SER A 15 18.56 -15.29 13.14
CA SER A 15 19.10 -14.59 11.98
C SER A 15 18.44 -15.00 10.66
N LEU A 16 18.08 -16.29 10.50
CA LEU A 16 17.37 -16.77 9.31
C LEU A 16 15.96 -16.16 9.22
N ILE A 17 15.25 -16.11 10.35
CA ILE A 17 13.91 -15.52 10.43
C ILE A 17 13.96 -14.02 10.13
N ALA A 18 14.98 -13.31 10.63
CA ALA A 18 15.15 -11.88 10.36
C ALA A 18 15.42 -11.58 8.86
N VAL A 19 16.23 -12.42 8.21
CA VAL A 19 16.48 -12.29 6.76
C VAL A 19 15.20 -12.56 5.97
N LEU A 20 14.46 -13.62 6.30
CA LEU A 20 13.18 -13.94 5.65
C LEU A 20 12.12 -12.85 5.86
N ALA A 21 12.09 -12.20 7.02
CA ALA A 21 11.20 -11.06 7.29
C ALA A 21 11.57 -9.81 6.46
N SER A 22 12.86 -9.61 6.16
CA SER A 22 13.32 -8.50 5.31
C SER A 22 13.06 -8.68 3.82
N VAL A 23 12.70 -9.90 3.38
CA VAL A 23 12.23 -10.19 2.00
C VAL A 23 10.72 -9.92 1.86
N GLY A 24 10.10 -9.29 2.86
CA GLY A 24 8.69 -8.92 2.88
C GLY A 24 8.34 -7.79 1.91
N CYS A 25 7.58 -8.14 0.89
CA CYS A 25 6.74 -7.30 0.02
C CYS A 25 7.40 -6.04 -0.55
N LYS A 26 7.99 -6.19 -1.74
CA LYS A 26 7.90 -5.12 -2.74
C LYS A 26 6.41 -4.91 -2.97
N SER A 27 5.82 -3.86 -2.37
CA SER A 27 4.46 -3.43 -2.71
C SER A 27 4.46 -3.27 -4.22
N GLN A 28 3.81 -4.19 -4.94
CA GLN A 28 3.37 -3.87 -6.29
C GLN A 28 2.61 -2.55 -6.14
N GLU A 29 2.96 -1.55 -6.94
CA GLU A 29 2.17 -0.33 -7.00
C GLU A 29 0.72 -0.76 -7.18
N GLU A 30 -0.13 -0.51 -6.18
CA GLU A 30 -1.54 -0.90 -6.20
C GLU A 30 -2.29 0.09 -7.09
N THR A 31 -1.97 0.11 -8.38
CA THR A 31 -2.69 0.88 -9.39
C THR A 31 -3.58 -0.05 -10.21
N GLY A 32 -4.69 0.48 -10.71
CA GLY A 32 -5.69 -0.28 -11.47
C GLY A 32 -7.09 -0.21 -10.88
N SER A 33 -8.11 -0.53 -11.68
CA SER A 33 -9.52 -0.36 -11.32
C SER A 33 -9.97 -1.14 -10.07
N GLY A 34 -9.29 -2.25 -9.74
CA GLY A 34 -9.55 -3.05 -8.55
C GLY A 34 -8.69 -2.70 -7.34
N SER A 35 -7.81 -1.70 -7.44
CA SER A 35 -6.85 -1.40 -6.39
C SER A 35 -7.47 -0.63 -5.22
N LYS A 36 -6.90 -0.79 -4.02
CA LYS A 36 -7.31 -0.02 -2.86
C LYS A 36 -7.14 1.47 -3.09
N ALA A 37 -6.03 1.88 -3.71
CA ALA A 37 -5.76 3.27 -4.05
C ALA A 37 -6.85 3.85 -4.97
N CYS A 38 -7.28 3.11 -5.99
CA CYS A 38 -8.38 3.52 -6.87
C CYS A 38 -9.68 3.74 -6.08
N SER A 39 -10.04 2.79 -5.21
CA SER A 39 -11.23 2.90 -4.35
C SER A 39 -11.18 4.10 -3.41
N GLU A 40 -10.02 4.39 -2.81
CA GLU A 40 -9.85 5.54 -1.92
C GLU A 40 -9.89 6.87 -2.67
N SER A 41 -9.27 6.95 -3.85
CA SER A 41 -9.34 8.13 -4.73
C SER A 41 -10.79 8.45 -5.15
N TRP A 42 -11.60 7.43 -5.46
CA TRP A 42 -13.04 7.62 -5.72
C TRP A 42 -13.80 8.22 -4.53
N LYS A 43 -13.52 7.78 -3.30
CA LYS A 43 -14.15 8.34 -2.10
C LYS A 43 -13.78 9.80 -1.89
N LEU A 44 -12.52 10.17 -2.14
CA LEU A 44 -12.07 11.56 -2.06
C LEU A 44 -12.76 12.45 -3.10
N TYR A 45 -12.90 11.96 -4.33
CA TYR A 45 -13.63 12.68 -5.38
C TYR A 45 -15.11 12.85 -5.04
N GLN A 46 -15.77 11.80 -4.56
CA GLN A 46 -17.16 11.88 -4.10
C GLN A 46 -17.33 12.88 -2.94
N THR A 47 -16.39 12.87 -1.99
CA THR A 47 -16.39 13.83 -0.88
C THR A 47 -16.24 15.26 -1.39
N CYS A 48 -15.34 15.49 -2.34
CA CYS A 48 -15.17 16.80 -2.97
C CYS A 48 -16.46 17.29 -3.63
N LEU A 49 -17.17 16.42 -4.35
CA LEU A 49 -18.45 16.77 -4.96
C LEU A 49 -19.48 17.16 -3.90
N ILE A 50 -19.59 16.42 -2.80
CA ILE A 50 -20.56 16.70 -1.74
C ILE A 50 -20.31 18.08 -1.10
N ILE A 51 -19.06 18.43 -0.81
CA ILE A 51 -18.73 19.70 -0.15
C ILE A 51 -18.81 20.92 -1.08
N ASN A 52 -18.83 20.70 -2.40
CA ASN A 52 -18.87 21.76 -3.42
C ASN A 52 -20.20 21.77 -4.20
N ASP A 53 -21.31 21.36 -3.58
CA ASP A 53 -22.65 21.33 -4.19
C ASP A 53 -22.67 20.64 -5.57
N HIS A 54 -21.96 19.52 -5.68
CA HIS A 54 -21.76 18.74 -6.90
C HIS A 54 -21.10 19.49 -8.07
N ASN A 55 -20.45 20.63 -7.81
CA ASN A 55 -19.68 21.36 -8.82
C ASN A 55 -18.30 20.72 -9.03
N ALA A 56 -18.19 19.91 -10.09
CA ALA A 56 -16.97 19.18 -10.42
C ALA A 56 -15.74 20.06 -10.69
N ARG A 57 -15.91 21.35 -11.03
CA ARG A 57 -14.78 22.27 -11.30
C ARG A 57 -13.83 22.42 -10.12
N PHE A 58 -14.29 22.19 -8.89
CA PHE A 58 -13.44 22.25 -7.70
C PHE A 58 -12.73 20.92 -7.39
N CYS A 59 -13.04 19.86 -8.14
CA CYS A 59 -12.63 18.49 -7.85
C CYS A 59 -11.64 17.91 -8.87
N ASP A 60 -11.13 18.75 -9.80
CA ASP A 60 -10.14 18.35 -10.80
C ASP A 60 -8.92 17.64 -10.16
N PRO A 61 -8.33 18.12 -9.04
CA PRO A 61 -7.21 17.41 -8.42
C PRO A 61 -7.57 16.01 -7.90
N GLN A 62 -8.79 15.80 -7.42
CA GLN A 62 -9.25 14.48 -6.97
C GLN A 62 -9.55 13.57 -8.16
N TRP A 63 -10.02 14.14 -9.27
CA TRP A 63 -10.18 13.40 -10.53
C TRP A 63 -8.84 12.91 -11.06
N ASP A 64 -7.80 13.75 -11.06
CA ASP A 64 -6.44 13.33 -11.43
C ASP A 64 -5.94 12.21 -10.52
N GLY A 65 -6.27 12.26 -9.23
CA GLY A 65 -6.03 11.18 -8.28
C GLY A 65 -6.69 9.85 -8.70
N ILE A 66 -7.93 9.88 -9.20
CA ILE A 66 -8.60 8.71 -9.77
C ILE A 66 -7.86 8.21 -11.00
N VAL A 67 -7.56 9.08 -11.97
CA VAL A 67 -6.87 8.74 -13.22
C VAL A 67 -5.58 7.96 -12.92
N MET A 68 -4.75 8.51 -12.03
CA MET A 68 -3.48 7.91 -11.63
C MET A 68 -3.66 6.60 -10.85
N SER A 69 -4.56 6.58 -9.87
CA SER A 69 -4.71 5.41 -8.98
C SER A 69 -5.44 4.24 -9.66
N CYS A 70 -6.38 4.53 -10.55
CA CYS A 70 -7.18 3.55 -11.26
C CYS A 70 -6.54 3.09 -12.57
N GLY A 71 -5.44 3.73 -13.01
CA GLY A 71 -4.78 3.42 -14.28
C GLY A 71 -5.64 3.71 -15.50
N MET A 72 -6.47 4.75 -15.44
CA MET A 72 -7.29 5.20 -16.56
C MET A 72 -6.41 6.10 -17.43
N MET A 73 -6.06 5.66 -18.64
CA MET A 73 -5.37 6.48 -19.66
C MET A 73 -6.38 7.09 -20.62
#